data_AF-A0A838RY18-F1
#
_entry.id   AF-A0A838RY18-F1
#
_cell.length_a   1.000
_cell.length_b   1.000
_cell.length_c   1.000
_cell.angle_alpha   90.00
_cell.angle_beta   90.00
_cell.angle_gamma   90.00
#
_symmetry.space_group_name_H-M   'P 1'
#
loop_
_entity.id
_entity.type
_entity.pdbx_description
1 polymer ?
#
loop_
_entity_poly.entity_id
_entity_poly.type
_entity_poly.pdbx_seq_one_letter_code
_entity_poly.pdbx_strand_id
1 'polypeptide(L)'
;MLKRKLAGIFLLCVLTLSPLGSLCQAQTTPFLSDGEIRMLSNEISGDRAFEHIRWLSHWHRDSGMEGYFKAAEYVVKAAKEAGLTDVRFIEQPLPGVNYTARSAELWMVEPVELKLADIGEHAVYLADGSHDADVTAGLVYIGDASVESLKGLDVTGKIVLTSANPGTAVQNAVYARGAVGVVSYNTAESKSPLDFPDQIAWTRIGGTPPEGKKGTFAFALPPRKGDTLRRILATDSMQDLFSTGKRTKGGRIVLKAKVDTEITPAPGRTGFVEGWIRGSSVHDQQIILTAHLQEEQGSANDDGSGCGNLLELARTFNKLISEGKMARPARDLRFWWTDEIYSEYRYFQDHPDEPKKFLANVHQDMTGADQALGSR
;
A
#
# COMPACT_ATOMS: atom_id res chain seq x y z
N MET A 1 24.86 50.25 -83.72
CA MET A 1 25.66 50.26 -82.48
C MET A 1 24.73 50.43 -81.29
N LEU A 2 24.92 49.59 -80.28
CA LEU A 2 24.02 49.22 -79.19
C LEU A 2 23.37 50.41 -78.44
N LYS A 3 22.03 50.36 -78.28
CA LYS A 3 21.26 51.20 -77.34
C LYS A 3 20.87 50.39 -76.09
N ARG A 4 21.00 51.07 -74.95
CA ARG A 4 20.61 50.69 -73.57
C ARG A 4 19.29 49.91 -73.46
N LYS A 5 19.26 48.91 -72.56
CA LYS A 5 18.05 48.50 -71.84
C LYS A 5 18.36 48.32 -70.35
N LEU A 6 17.62 49.06 -69.54
CA LEU A 6 17.41 48.82 -68.11
C LEU A 6 16.52 47.58 -67.92
N ALA A 7 16.54 47.10 -66.67
CA ALA A 7 15.48 46.41 -65.93
C ALA A 7 15.65 44.91 -65.71
N GLY A 8 15.57 44.53 -64.43
CA GLY A 8 15.08 43.23 -64.00
C GLY A 8 16.11 42.31 -63.34
N ILE A 9 16.58 42.66 -62.14
CA ILE A 9 17.06 41.64 -61.20
C ILE A 9 15.80 40.95 -60.66
N PHE A 10 15.41 39.86 -61.30
CA PHE A 10 14.41 38.93 -60.76
C PHE A 10 15.14 38.01 -59.79
N LEU A 11 15.00 38.29 -58.49
CA LEU A 11 15.51 37.43 -57.42
C LEU A 11 14.64 36.16 -57.40
N LEU A 12 15.11 35.09 -58.06
CA LEU A 12 14.49 33.78 -57.99
C LEU A 12 14.89 33.14 -56.65
N CYS A 13 14.14 33.42 -55.58
CA CYS A 13 14.22 32.67 -54.33
C CYS A 13 13.71 31.25 -54.58
N VAL A 14 14.62 30.36 -54.97
CA VAL A 14 14.40 28.92 -54.87
C VAL A 14 14.40 28.57 -53.38
N LEU A 15 13.20 28.48 -52.80
CA LEU A 15 12.94 27.79 -51.54
C LEU A 15 13.33 26.32 -51.72
N THR A 16 14.63 26.03 -51.56
CA THR A 16 15.08 24.70 -51.18
C THR A 16 14.71 24.53 -49.71
N LEU A 17 13.45 24.15 -49.48
CA LEU A 17 13.03 23.49 -48.25
C LEU A 17 13.80 22.16 -48.16
N SER A 18 15.07 22.25 -47.80
CA SER A 18 15.79 21.12 -47.25
C SER A 18 15.07 20.78 -45.94
N PRO A 19 14.60 19.54 -45.74
CA PRO A 19 14.21 19.12 -44.41
C PRO A 19 15.53 18.94 -43.65
N LEU A 20 16.09 20.05 -43.18
CA LEU A 20 16.85 20.07 -41.95
C LEU A 20 15.84 19.86 -40.82
N GLY A 21 15.17 18.70 -40.85
CA GLY A 21 14.67 18.13 -39.62
C GLY A 21 15.91 17.96 -38.79
N SER A 22 16.05 18.77 -37.75
CA SER A 22 16.97 18.46 -36.67
C SER A 22 16.76 17.00 -36.36
N LEU A 23 17.73 16.16 -36.73
CA LEU A 23 17.88 14.84 -36.17
C LEU A 23 18.09 15.11 -34.69
N CYS A 24 17.00 15.21 -33.93
CA CYS A 24 17.05 15.14 -32.48
C CYS A 24 17.77 13.82 -32.20
N GLN A 25 19.06 13.89 -31.91
CA GLN A 25 19.78 12.73 -31.45
C GLN A 25 19.09 12.31 -30.15
N ALA A 26 18.73 11.03 -30.08
CA ALA A 26 18.14 10.48 -28.87
C ALA A 26 19.06 10.79 -27.68
N GLN A 27 18.46 11.07 -26.53
CA GLN A 27 19.21 11.32 -25.31
C GLN A 27 20.08 10.10 -24.99
N THR A 28 21.40 10.25 -25.10
CA THR A 28 22.35 9.18 -24.74
C THR A 28 22.60 9.24 -23.24
N THR A 29 22.56 8.08 -22.57
CA THR A 29 22.98 7.99 -21.17
C THR A 29 24.50 7.82 -21.15
N PRO A 30 25.27 8.61 -20.36
CA PRO A 30 26.72 8.49 -20.33
C PRO A 30 27.22 7.21 -19.65
N PHE A 31 26.31 6.38 -19.13
CA PHE A 31 26.62 5.22 -18.29
C PHE A 31 26.46 3.87 -18.99
N LEU A 32 25.62 3.77 -20.02
CA LEU A 32 25.34 2.55 -20.76
C LEU A 32 25.40 2.82 -22.27
N SER A 33 25.97 1.87 -23.02
CA SER A 33 25.91 1.85 -24.48
C SER A 33 24.52 1.44 -24.98
N ASP A 34 24.17 1.80 -26.22
CA ASP A 34 22.92 1.38 -26.86
C ASP A 34 22.75 -0.15 -26.90
N GLY A 35 23.87 -0.88 -27.00
CA GLY A 35 23.89 -2.34 -26.96
C GLY A 35 23.48 -2.88 -25.58
N GLU A 36 23.99 -2.28 -24.51
CA GLU A 36 23.64 -2.65 -23.13
C GLU A 36 22.20 -2.29 -22.80
N ILE A 37 21.73 -1.11 -23.22
CA ILE A 37 20.33 -0.69 -23.07
C ILE A 37 19.43 -1.70 -23.78
N ARG A 38 19.71 -2.03 -25.05
CA ARG A 38 18.91 -3.00 -25.81
C ARG A 38 18.93 -4.39 -25.19
N MET A 39 20.08 -4.84 -24.69
CA MET A 39 20.19 -6.10 -23.97
C MET A 39 19.28 -6.13 -22.76
N LEU A 40 19.34 -5.09 -21.91
CA LEU A 40 18.50 -4.97 -20.72
C LEU A 40 17.02 -4.90 -21.09
N SER A 41 16.64 -4.04 -22.04
CA SER A 41 15.25 -3.88 -22.50
C SER A 41 14.66 -5.17 -23.10
N ASN A 42 15.47 -6.02 -23.71
CA ASN A 42 15.02 -7.30 -24.25
C ASN A 42 14.83 -8.37 -23.17
N GLU A 43 15.41 -8.20 -21.98
CA GLU A 43 15.35 -9.18 -20.91
C GLU A 43 14.40 -8.79 -19.78
N ILE A 44 14.39 -7.51 -19.38
CA ILE A 44 13.49 -6.97 -18.36
C ILE A 44 12.05 -7.12 -18.84
N SER A 45 11.19 -7.69 -18.00
CA SER A 45 9.79 -7.93 -18.30
C SER A 45 8.87 -7.35 -17.24
N GLY A 46 8.11 -6.32 -17.63
CA GLY A 46 7.05 -5.76 -16.80
C GLY A 46 5.95 -6.80 -16.48
N ASP A 47 5.63 -7.68 -17.42
CA ASP A 47 4.63 -8.73 -17.20
C ASP A 47 5.06 -9.71 -16.10
N ARG A 48 6.36 -10.07 -16.04
CA ARG A 48 6.89 -10.95 -14.98
C ARG A 48 6.89 -10.24 -13.62
N ALA A 49 7.29 -8.96 -13.59
CA ALA A 49 7.18 -8.16 -12.37
C ALA A 49 5.71 -8.08 -11.90
N PHE A 50 4.78 -7.89 -12.83
CA PHE A 50 3.34 -7.83 -12.54
C PHE A 50 2.80 -9.13 -11.95
N GLU A 51 3.30 -10.31 -12.36
CA GLU A 51 2.94 -11.58 -11.71
C GLU A 51 3.26 -11.59 -10.21
N HIS A 52 4.42 -11.04 -9.82
CA HIS A 52 4.79 -10.95 -8.41
C HIS A 52 3.84 -10.03 -7.64
N ILE A 53 3.42 -8.91 -8.24
CA ILE A 53 2.41 -8.01 -7.67
C ILE A 53 1.08 -8.75 -7.46
N ARG A 54 0.64 -9.55 -8.45
CA ARG A 54 -0.58 -10.36 -8.34
C ARG A 54 -0.51 -11.35 -7.19
N TRP A 55 0.65 -11.98 -6.96
CA TRP A 55 0.83 -12.88 -5.84
C TRP A 55 0.80 -12.15 -4.49
N LEU A 56 1.53 -11.05 -4.37
CA LEU A 56 1.66 -10.30 -3.11
C LEU A 56 0.35 -9.62 -2.70
N SER A 57 -0.48 -9.22 -3.66
CA SER A 57 -1.78 -8.58 -3.39
C SER A 57 -2.84 -9.53 -2.80
N HIS A 58 -2.60 -10.84 -2.73
CA HIS A 58 -3.52 -11.79 -2.12
C HIS A 58 -3.62 -11.70 -0.60
N TRP A 59 -2.58 -11.22 0.07
CA TRP A 59 -2.49 -11.23 1.54
C TRP A 59 -2.55 -9.82 2.11
N HIS A 60 -3.27 -9.68 3.23
CA HIS A 60 -3.09 -8.54 4.11
C HIS A 60 -1.79 -8.74 4.90
N ARG A 61 -0.77 -7.98 4.55
CA ARG A 61 0.63 -8.31 4.86
C ARG A 61 1.27 -7.27 5.78
N ASP A 62 0.52 -6.64 6.69
CA ASP A 62 1.11 -5.72 7.67
C ASP A 62 2.07 -6.42 8.65
N SER A 63 2.94 -5.64 9.29
CA SER A 63 4.00 -6.08 10.19
C SER A 63 3.49 -7.12 11.20
N GLY A 64 4.10 -8.31 11.16
CA GLY A 64 3.79 -9.36 12.13
C GLY A 64 2.44 -10.06 11.95
N MET A 65 1.70 -9.80 10.88
CA MET A 65 0.53 -10.59 10.51
C MET A 65 0.91 -11.89 9.81
N GLU A 66 0.02 -12.89 9.81
CA GLU A 66 0.23 -14.13 9.05
C GLU A 66 0.47 -13.86 7.57
N GLY A 67 -0.22 -12.87 6.98
CA GLY A 67 -0.05 -12.51 5.58
C GLY A 67 1.35 -11.96 5.27
N TYR A 68 2.00 -11.27 6.21
CA TYR A 68 3.38 -10.82 6.07
C TYR A 68 4.34 -12.00 5.97
N PHE A 69 4.20 -13.00 6.85
CA PHE A 69 5.04 -14.20 6.80
C PHE A 69 4.81 -15.03 5.53
N LYS A 70 3.57 -15.13 5.04
CA LYS A 70 3.28 -15.76 3.73
C LYS A 70 3.93 -15.01 2.57
N ALA A 71 3.88 -13.68 2.58
CA ALA A 71 4.55 -12.85 1.59
C ALA A 71 6.08 -13.04 1.65
N ALA A 72 6.67 -13.10 2.85
CA ALA A 72 8.10 -13.34 3.04
C ALA A 72 8.52 -14.73 2.53
N GLU A 73 7.74 -15.78 2.82
CA GLU A 73 7.97 -17.13 2.30
C GLU A 73 7.92 -17.17 0.77
N TYR A 74 6.94 -16.48 0.17
CA TYR A 74 6.84 -16.32 -1.27
C TYR A 74 8.08 -15.64 -1.86
N VAL A 75 8.50 -14.51 -1.28
CA VAL A 75 9.67 -13.76 -1.74
C VAL A 75 10.95 -14.59 -1.59
N VAL A 76 11.14 -15.31 -0.48
CA VAL A 76 12.28 -16.23 -0.31
C VAL A 76 12.34 -17.25 -1.45
N LYS A 77 11.20 -17.85 -1.81
CA LYS A 77 11.13 -18.81 -2.90
C LYS A 77 11.44 -18.14 -4.25
N ALA A 78 10.77 -17.04 -4.56
CA ALA A 78 10.93 -16.32 -5.82
C ALA A 78 12.37 -15.77 -5.99
N ALA A 79 13.00 -15.27 -4.93
CA ALA A 79 14.38 -14.80 -4.92
C ALA A 79 15.38 -15.94 -5.24
N LYS A 80 15.16 -17.13 -4.68
CA LYS A 80 15.97 -18.33 -5.01
C LYS A 80 15.79 -18.75 -6.47
N GLU A 81 14.55 -18.76 -6.95
CA GLU A 81 14.22 -19.08 -8.35
C GLU A 81 14.79 -18.03 -9.33
N ALA A 82 14.91 -16.77 -8.90
CA ALA A 82 15.60 -15.70 -9.62
C ALA A 82 17.14 -15.84 -9.59
N GLY A 83 17.69 -16.86 -8.94
CA GLY A 83 19.11 -17.17 -8.88
C GLY A 83 19.90 -16.41 -7.82
N LEU A 84 19.23 -15.70 -6.89
CA LEU A 84 19.93 -15.08 -5.77
C LEU A 84 20.56 -16.14 -4.86
N THR A 85 21.71 -15.79 -4.30
CA THR A 85 22.47 -16.59 -3.33
C THR A 85 22.23 -16.11 -1.92
N ASP A 86 22.54 -16.95 -0.92
CA ASP A 86 22.39 -16.63 0.51
C ASP A 86 21.00 -16.09 0.89
N VAL A 87 19.95 -16.58 0.21
CA VAL A 87 18.59 -16.10 0.41
C VAL A 87 18.03 -16.61 1.73
N ARG A 88 17.63 -15.69 2.61
CA ARG A 88 17.11 -16.00 3.95
C ARG A 88 16.14 -14.94 4.45
N PHE A 89 15.24 -15.37 5.33
CA PHE A 89 14.46 -14.47 6.18
C PHE A 89 15.26 -14.17 7.45
N ILE A 90 15.40 -12.89 7.79
CA ILE A 90 16.06 -12.42 9.01
C ILE A 90 14.94 -12.02 9.98
N GLU A 91 14.60 -12.92 10.90
CA GLU A 91 13.57 -12.68 11.91
C GLU A 91 14.03 -11.62 12.91
N GLN A 92 13.12 -10.71 13.25
CA GLN A 92 13.35 -9.60 14.17
C GLN A 92 12.20 -9.51 15.18
N PRO A 93 12.44 -9.01 16.41
CA PRO A 93 11.36 -8.72 17.33
C PRO A 93 10.47 -7.61 16.76
N LEU A 94 9.17 -7.63 17.02
CA LEU A 94 8.25 -6.52 16.73
C LEU A 94 7.80 -5.90 18.06
N PRO A 95 7.93 -4.59 18.26
CA PRO A 95 7.37 -3.93 19.43
C PRO A 95 5.84 -4.02 19.43
N GLY A 96 5.27 -4.65 20.45
CA GLY A 96 3.84 -4.87 20.56
C GLY A 96 3.44 -6.31 20.24
N VAL A 97 2.17 -6.50 19.92
CA VAL A 97 1.56 -7.81 19.67
C VAL A 97 1.67 -8.17 18.19
N ASN A 98 1.64 -9.46 17.88
CA ASN A 98 1.24 -9.89 16.53
C ASN A 98 -0.29 -9.94 16.46
N TYR A 99 -0.84 -9.64 15.29
CA TYR A 99 -2.28 -9.53 15.06
C TYR A 99 -2.63 -10.19 13.73
N THR A 100 -3.75 -10.90 13.65
CA THR A 100 -4.33 -11.36 12.38
C THR A 100 -5.84 -11.51 12.54
N ALA A 101 -6.61 -10.84 11.70
CA ALA A 101 -8.06 -11.07 11.64
C ALA A 101 -8.37 -12.40 10.93
N ARG A 102 -9.19 -13.24 11.57
CA ARG A 102 -9.64 -14.54 11.02
C ARG A 102 -10.96 -14.41 10.29
N SER A 103 -11.91 -13.68 10.87
CA SER A 103 -13.16 -13.31 10.22
C SER A 103 -13.67 -12.01 10.81
N ALA A 104 -14.35 -11.19 10.00
CA ALA A 104 -15.02 -10.00 10.49
C ALA A 104 -16.11 -9.58 9.51
N GLU A 105 -17.32 -9.44 10.04
CA GLU A 105 -18.50 -9.01 9.30
C GLU A 105 -19.23 -7.91 10.05
N LEU A 106 -19.71 -6.93 9.29
CA LEU A 106 -20.60 -5.88 9.77
C LEU A 106 -21.90 -5.93 8.99
N TRP A 107 -22.99 -6.15 9.70
CA TRP A 107 -24.33 -6.18 9.15
C TRP A 107 -25.15 -5.02 9.68
N MET A 108 -25.92 -4.38 8.83
CA MET A 108 -27.11 -3.65 9.25
C MET A 108 -28.25 -4.66 9.41
N VAL A 109 -28.88 -4.68 10.58
CA VAL A 109 -30.03 -5.58 10.88
C VAL A 109 -31.34 -4.81 11.00
N GLU A 110 -31.27 -3.52 11.34
CA GLU A 110 -32.37 -2.57 11.22
C GLU A 110 -31.93 -1.32 10.48
N PRO A 111 -32.80 -0.73 9.64
CA PRO A 111 -34.20 -1.11 9.41
C PRO A 111 -34.39 -2.14 8.27
N VAL A 112 -33.32 -2.49 7.56
CA VAL A 112 -33.27 -3.56 6.55
C VAL A 112 -31.99 -4.36 6.74
N GLU A 113 -32.06 -5.65 6.48
CA GLU A 113 -30.91 -6.53 6.55
C GLU A 113 -29.98 -6.30 5.35
N LEU A 114 -28.73 -5.92 5.61
CA LEU A 114 -27.73 -5.64 4.59
C LEU A 114 -26.32 -5.86 5.14
N LYS A 115 -25.48 -6.62 4.42
CA LYS A 115 -24.05 -6.72 4.73
C LYS A 115 -23.33 -5.45 4.31
N LEU A 116 -22.67 -4.79 5.26
CA LEU A 116 -21.96 -3.53 5.04
C LEU A 116 -20.48 -3.75 4.75
N ALA A 117 -19.85 -4.69 5.46
CA ALA A 117 -18.43 -5.01 5.38
C ALA A 117 -18.18 -6.49 5.67
N ASP A 118 -17.19 -7.06 5.00
CA ASP A 118 -16.74 -8.45 5.17
C ASP A 118 -15.27 -8.55 4.78
N ILE A 119 -14.40 -8.97 5.69
CA ILE A 119 -12.96 -9.10 5.39
C ILE A 119 -12.65 -10.25 4.43
N GLY A 120 -13.58 -11.19 4.24
CA GLY A 120 -13.50 -12.19 3.18
C GLY A 120 -13.65 -11.59 1.77
N GLU A 121 -14.23 -10.39 1.65
CA GLU A 121 -14.23 -9.62 0.40
C GLU A 121 -12.95 -8.80 0.27
N HIS A 122 -12.52 -8.11 1.33
CA HIS A 122 -11.26 -7.39 1.38
C HIS A 122 -10.84 -7.07 2.82
N ALA A 123 -9.58 -7.34 3.18
CA ALA A 123 -9.11 -7.25 4.57
C ALA A 123 -9.24 -5.85 5.20
N VAL A 124 -9.05 -4.79 4.41
CA VAL A 124 -9.11 -3.38 4.85
C VAL A 124 -10.48 -2.94 5.38
N TYR A 125 -11.52 -3.76 5.25
CA TYR A 125 -12.82 -3.50 5.87
C TYR A 125 -12.76 -3.45 7.41
N LEU A 126 -11.75 -4.07 8.02
CA LEU A 126 -11.49 -4.01 9.45
C LEU A 126 -10.18 -3.25 9.70
N ALA A 127 -10.20 -2.33 10.66
CA ALA A 127 -8.99 -1.64 11.07
C ALA A 127 -8.07 -2.57 11.86
N ASP A 128 -6.77 -2.49 11.59
CA ASP A 128 -5.79 -3.33 12.28
C ASP A 128 -5.74 -3.05 13.77
N GLY A 129 -5.43 -4.09 14.54
CA GLY A 129 -5.50 -4.05 16.00
C GLY A 129 -6.91 -4.10 16.58
N SER A 130 -7.95 -4.31 15.74
CA SER A 130 -9.29 -4.65 16.24
C SER A 130 -9.28 -5.93 17.08
N HIS A 131 -10.25 -6.09 17.96
CA HIS A 131 -10.38 -7.27 18.82
C HIS A 131 -11.70 -7.99 18.58
N ASP A 132 -11.79 -9.21 19.09
CA ASP A 132 -12.98 -10.04 19.05
C ASP A 132 -14.25 -9.30 19.50
N ALA A 133 -15.34 -9.57 18.77
CA ALA A 133 -16.64 -9.00 19.06
C ALA A 133 -17.77 -9.91 18.60
N ASP A 134 -18.85 -9.95 19.36
CA ASP A 134 -20.18 -10.37 18.91
C ASP A 134 -21.19 -9.41 19.55
N VAL A 135 -21.48 -8.33 18.83
CA VAL A 135 -22.22 -7.17 19.37
C VAL A 135 -23.33 -6.79 18.41
N THR A 136 -24.54 -6.61 18.94
CA THR A 136 -25.65 -5.97 18.23
C THR A 136 -26.04 -4.70 18.98
N ALA A 137 -25.89 -3.53 18.35
CA ALA A 137 -26.09 -2.24 18.99
C ALA A 137 -26.60 -1.17 18.02
N GLY A 138 -27.25 -0.14 18.56
CA GLY A 138 -27.66 1.02 17.78
C GLY A 138 -26.45 1.84 17.29
N LEU A 139 -26.60 2.45 16.11
CA LEU A 139 -25.58 3.32 15.51
C LEU A 139 -25.85 4.79 15.86
N VAL A 140 -24.80 5.53 16.24
CA VAL A 140 -24.87 6.98 16.51
C VAL A 140 -23.79 7.69 15.69
N TYR A 141 -24.16 8.74 14.95
CA TYR A 141 -23.19 9.58 14.24
C TYR A 141 -22.52 10.58 15.19
N ILE A 142 -21.19 10.61 15.20
CA ILE A 142 -20.39 11.42 16.13
C ILE A 142 -19.55 12.51 15.45
N GLY A 143 -19.77 12.79 14.16
CA GLY A 143 -19.01 13.80 13.43
C GLY A 143 -17.54 13.43 13.25
N ASP A 144 -16.65 14.39 13.52
CA ASP A 144 -15.19 14.27 13.41
C ASP A 144 -14.53 13.54 14.60
N ALA A 145 -15.34 12.95 15.48
CA ALA A 145 -14.91 12.28 16.71
C ALA A 145 -14.11 13.16 17.68
N SER A 146 -14.23 14.49 17.56
CA SER A 146 -13.68 15.42 18.53
C SER A 146 -14.44 15.36 19.86
N VAL A 147 -13.79 15.80 20.94
CA VAL A 147 -14.46 15.92 22.26
C VAL A 147 -15.68 16.85 22.17
N GLU A 148 -15.61 17.87 21.31
CA GLU A 148 -16.70 18.82 21.05
C GLU A 148 -17.87 18.16 20.35
N SER A 149 -17.64 17.44 19.24
CA SER A 149 -18.71 16.78 18.47
C SER A 149 -19.46 15.73 19.28
N LEU A 150 -18.80 15.15 20.28
CA LEU A 150 -19.38 14.18 21.19
C LEU A 150 -20.22 14.81 22.31
N LYS A 151 -20.16 16.12 22.56
CA LYS A 151 -20.92 16.75 23.66
C LYS A 151 -22.43 16.55 23.46
N GLY A 152 -23.10 16.10 24.52
CA GLY A 152 -24.55 15.86 24.51
C GLY A 152 -25.00 14.58 23.78
N LEU A 153 -24.09 13.82 23.18
CA LEU A 153 -24.42 12.52 22.57
C LEU A 153 -24.32 11.39 23.60
N ASP A 154 -25.35 10.54 23.65
CA ASP A 154 -25.28 9.26 24.36
C ASP A 154 -24.73 8.18 23.44
N VAL A 155 -23.48 7.80 23.69
CA VAL A 155 -22.77 6.76 22.94
C VAL A 155 -22.60 5.47 23.75
N THR A 156 -23.08 5.43 25.00
CA THR A 156 -22.86 4.30 25.91
C THR A 156 -23.52 3.04 25.36
N GLY A 157 -22.76 1.97 25.16
CA GLY A 157 -23.28 0.72 24.61
C GLY A 157 -23.66 0.80 23.13
N LYS A 158 -23.26 1.86 22.41
CA LYS A 158 -23.56 2.08 20.98
C LYS A 158 -22.34 1.84 20.10
N ILE A 159 -22.59 1.50 18.83
CA ILE A 159 -21.57 1.61 17.79
C ILE A 159 -21.60 3.05 17.27
N VAL A 160 -20.44 3.65 17.04
CA VAL A 160 -20.34 5.04 16.56
C VAL A 160 -19.92 5.11 15.11
N LEU A 161 -20.54 6.03 14.35
CA LEU A 161 -20.24 6.32 12.95
C LEU A 161 -19.47 7.66 12.86
N THR A 162 -18.36 7.68 12.13
CA THR A 162 -17.49 8.88 11.98
C THR A 162 -16.83 8.96 10.61
N SER A 163 -16.51 10.17 10.15
CA SER A 163 -15.64 10.40 9.00
C SER A 163 -14.16 10.56 9.39
N ALA A 164 -13.82 10.49 10.68
CA ALA A 164 -12.47 10.69 11.19
C ALA A 164 -11.68 9.37 11.28
N ASN A 165 -10.38 9.50 11.56
CA ASN A 165 -9.52 8.34 11.85
C ASN A 165 -10.14 7.50 12.99
N PRO A 166 -10.27 6.16 12.81
CA PRO A 166 -10.93 5.30 13.80
C PRO A 166 -10.19 5.27 15.14
N GLY A 167 -8.87 5.45 15.18
CA GLY A 167 -8.09 5.53 16.42
C GLY A 167 -8.55 6.69 17.31
N THR A 168 -8.79 7.87 16.74
CA THR A 168 -9.34 9.02 17.48
C THR A 168 -10.72 8.72 18.05
N ALA A 169 -11.59 8.08 17.26
CA ALA A 169 -12.92 7.69 17.71
C ALA A 169 -12.90 6.62 18.82
N VAL A 170 -11.97 5.67 18.74
CA VAL A 170 -11.73 4.68 19.81
C VAL A 170 -11.33 5.40 21.10
N GLN A 171 -10.40 6.35 21.05
CA GLN A 171 -10.01 7.10 22.26
C GLN A 171 -11.17 7.89 22.85
N ASN A 172 -11.85 8.71 22.04
CA ASN A 172 -12.79 9.70 22.53
C ASN A 172 -14.22 9.17 22.77
N ALA A 173 -14.65 8.13 22.02
CA ALA A 173 -16.00 7.58 22.13
C ALA A 173 -16.02 6.23 22.86
N VAL A 174 -15.09 5.31 22.55
CA VAL A 174 -15.05 3.98 23.19
C VAL A 174 -14.46 4.09 24.59
N TYR A 175 -13.19 4.45 24.71
CA TYR A 175 -12.50 4.43 26.00
C TYR A 175 -12.98 5.52 26.95
N ALA A 176 -13.23 6.73 26.46
CA ALA A 176 -13.66 7.84 27.30
C ALA A 176 -15.16 7.84 27.62
N ARG A 177 -16.02 7.25 26.76
CA ARG A 177 -17.49 7.42 26.87
C ARG A 177 -18.31 6.13 26.76
N GLY A 178 -17.68 4.97 26.60
CA GLY A 178 -18.36 3.68 26.70
C GLY A 178 -19.11 3.24 25.44
N ALA A 179 -18.80 3.80 24.26
CA ALA A 179 -19.15 3.15 22.99
C ALA A 179 -18.52 1.76 22.92
N VAL A 180 -19.09 0.87 22.11
CA VAL A 180 -18.66 -0.55 22.02
C VAL A 180 -17.89 -0.88 20.74
N GLY A 181 -17.85 0.03 19.77
CA GLY A 181 -17.14 -0.15 18.52
C GLY A 181 -17.30 1.05 17.58
N VAL A 182 -16.47 1.08 16.55
CA VAL A 182 -16.41 2.20 15.58
C VAL A 182 -16.72 1.71 14.17
N VAL A 183 -17.42 2.53 13.41
CA VAL A 183 -17.53 2.46 11.96
C VAL A 183 -17.01 3.78 11.41
N SER A 184 -15.86 3.74 10.74
CA SER A 184 -15.28 4.90 10.08
C SER A 184 -15.52 4.84 8.58
N TYR A 185 -15.69 6.00 7.95
CA TYR A 185 -15.61 6.16 6.50
C TYR A 185 -14.61 7.26 6.13
N ASN A 186 -13.53 7.33 6.92
CA ASN A 186 -12.33 8.08 6.60
C ASN A 186 -11.82 7.72 5.19
N THR A 187 -11.28 8.74 4.50
CA THR A 187 -10.58 8.55 3.24
C THR A 187 -9.09 8.92 3.39
N ALA A 188 -8.23 8.21 2.66
CA ALA A 188 -6.82 8.53 2.51
C ALA A 188 -6.58 9.71 1.53
N GLU A 189 -7.62 10.15 0.83
CA GLU A 189 -7.60 11.18 -0.21
C GLU A 189 -7.96 12.56 0.32
N SER A 190 -7.11 13.56 0.06
CA SER A 190 -7.20 14.88 0.67
C SER A 190 -8.11 15.88 -0.05
N LYS A 191 -8.63 15.55 -1.24
CA LYS A 191 -9.41 16.49 -2.07
C LYS A 191 -10.90 16.42 -1.74
N SER A 192 -11.55 15.30 -2.04
CA SER A 192 -12.97 15.09 -1.77
C SER A 192 -13.24 13.58 -1.60
N PRO A 193 -13.93 13.16 -0.52
CA PRO A 193 -14.28 11.75 -0.31
C PRO A 193 -15.17 11.16 -1.43
N LEU A 194 -15.83 12.00 -2.22
CA LEU A 194 -16.68 11.55 -3.33
C LEU A 194 -15.95 11.43 -4.67
N ASP A 195 -14.67 11.77 -4.73
CA ASP A 195 -13.85 11.55 -5.93
C ASP A 195 -13.55 10.04 -6.07
N PHE A 196 -13.40 9.36 -4.93
CA PHE A 196 -13.20 7.91 -4.82
C PHE A 196 -14.22 7.30 -3.84
N PRO A 197 -15.51 7.33 -4.19
CA PRO A 197 -16.62 7.06 -3.27
C PRO A 197 -16.68 5.60 -2.78
N ASP A 198 -16.01 4.69 -3.48
CA ASP A 198 -15.94 3.26 -3.19
C ASP A 198 -14.56 2.80 -2.68
N GLN A 199 -13.59 3.72 -2.57
CA GLN A 199 -12.27 3.41 -2.01
C GLN A 199 -12.36 3.31 -0.50
N ILE A 200 -11.70 2.30 0.07
CA ILE A 200 -11.65 2.08 1.51
C ILE A 200 -10.23 2.40 1.95
N ALA A 201 -10.10 3.24 2.98
CA ALA A 201 -8.80 3.50 3.56
C ALA A 201 -8.34 2.31 4.38
N TRP A 202 -7.08 1.89 4.20
CA TRP A 202 -6.42 1.06 5.20
C TRP A 202 -6.25 1.87 6.49
N THR A 203 -6.74 1.31 7.60
CA THR A 203 -6.79 2.01 8.89
C THR A 203 -6.37 1.11 10.03
N ARG A 204 -6.00 1.73 11.14
CA ARG A 204 -5.52 1.04 12.33
C ARG A 204 -6.07 1.66 13.61
N ILE A 205 -6.21 0.83 14.64
CA ILE A 205 -6.47 1.21 16.02
C ILE A 205 -5.39 0.61 16.92
N GLY A 206 -5.34 1.00 18.19
CA GLY A 206 -4.35 0.45 19.12
C GLY A 206 -4.62 -1.02 19.42
N GLY A 207 -3.71 -1.92 19.01
CA GLY A 207 -3.79 -3.36 19.28
C GLY A 207 -3.57 -3.74 20.76
N THR A 208 -3.15 -2.82 21.61
CA THR A 208 -3.12 -3.00 23.07
C THR A 208 -4.04 -1.97 23.72
N PRO A 209 -5.15 -2.40 24.36
CA PRO A 209 -6.06 -1.47 25.02
C PRO A 209 -5.39 -0.82 26.25
N PRO A 210 -5.80 0.40 26.64
CA PRO A 210 -5.36 1.03 27.88
C PRO A 210 -5.65 0.16 29.11
N GLU A 211 -4.89 0.38 30.19
CA GLU A 211 -5.06 -0.36 31.44
C GLU A 211 -6.53 -0.30 31.94
N GLY A 212 -7.07 -1.47 32.32
CA GLY A 212 -8.45 -1.60 32.79
C GLY A 212 -9.53 -1.47 31.71
N LYS A 213 -9.16 -1.29 30.43
CA LYS A 213 -10.10 -1.29 29.30
C LYS A 213 -10.05 -2.63 28.57
N LYS A 214 -11.17 -3.01 27.96
CA LYS A 214 -11.24 -4.12 27.02
C LYS A 214 -10.87 -3.63 25.62
N GLY A 215 -10.37 -4.54 24.78
CA GLY A 215 -10.22 -4.29 23.35
C GLY A 215 -11.56 -3.97 22.69
N THR A 216 -11.49 -3.34 21.51
CA THR A 216 -12.64 -2.93 20.70
C THR A 216 -12.35 -3.22 19.23
N PHE A 217 -13.36 -3.05 18.38
CA PHE A 217 -13.24 -3.15 16.93
C PHE A 217 -13.50 -1.82 16.25
N ALA A 218 -12.97 -1.67 15.04
CA ALA A 218 -13.33 -0.60 14.13
C ALA A 218 -13.45 -1.14 12.69
N PHE A 219 -14.59 -0.92 12.04
CA PHE A 219 -14.76 -1.19 10.61
C PHE A 219 -14.49 0.08 9.80
N ALA A 220 -13.90 -0.07 8.63
CA ALA A 220 -13.76 0.96 7.61
C ALA A 220 -14.78 0.71 6.48
N LEU A 221 -15.55 1.74 6.12
CA LEU A 221 -16.48 1.70 5.00
C LEU A 221 -16.05 2.69 3.92
N PRO A 222 -16.37 2.43 2.65
CA PRO A 222 -16.23 3.43 1.62
C PRO A 222 -17.05 4.69 1.94
N PRO A 223 -16.59 5.88 1.51
CA PRO A 223 -17.27 7.15 1.74
C PRO A 223 -18.76 7.13 1.37
N ARG A 224 -19.13 6.48 0.25
CA ARG A 224 -20.52 6.36 -0.17
C ARG A 224 -21.38 5.61 0.85
N LYS A 225 -20.89 4.46 1.34
CA LYS A 225 -21.64 3.64 2.31
C LYS A 225 -21.76 4.40 3.64
N GLY A 226 -20.67 4.97 4.13
CA GLY A 226 -20.66 5.73 5.38
C GLY A 226 -21.54 6.98 5.36
N ASP A 227 -21.48 7.77 4.29
CA ASP A 227 -22.34 8.94 4.12
C ASP A 227 -23.82 8.55 3.95
N THR A 228 -24.11 7.41 3.32
CA THR A 228 -25.48 6.88 3.25
C THR A 228 -26.02 6.57 4.65
N LEU A 229 -25.25 5.89 5.50
CA LEU A 229 -25.63 5.63 6.90
C LEU A 229 -25.87 6.94 7.67
N ARG A 230 -24.99 7.94 7.49
CA ARG A 230 -25.16 9.28 8.10
C ARG A 230 -26.48 9.94 7.67
N ARG A 231 -26.81 9.92 6.37
CA ARG A 231 -28.07 10.48 5.84
C ARG A 231 -29.28 9.74 6.38
N ILE A 232 -29.21 8.42 6.51
CA ILE A 232 -30.28 7.60 7.10
C ILE A 232 -30.55 8.02 8.54
N LEU A 233 -29.51 8.22 9.35
CA LEU A 233 -29.64 8.67 10.74
C LEU A 233 -30.22 10.09 10.86
N ALA A 234 -30.03 10.93 9.84
CA ALA A 234 -30.42 12.35 9.86
C ALA A 234 -31.85 12.63 9.34
N THR A 235 -32.62 11.61 8.96
CA THR A 235 -33.98 11.77 8.43
C THR A 235 -34.95 10.81 9.08
N ASP A 236 -36.22 11.18 9.17
CA ASP A 236 -37.32 10.30 9.58
C ASP A 236 -38.20 9.87 8.39
N SER A 237 -37.80 10.24 7.16
CA SER A 237 -38.54 9.97 5.94
C SER A 237 -38.50 8.49 5.53
N MET A 238 -39.51 8.07 4.77
CA MET A 238 -39.54 6.75 4.13
C MET A 238 -38.67 6.77 2.86
N GLN A 239 -37.63 5.95 2.82
CA GLN A 239 -36.70 5.88 1.69
C GLN A 239 -36.26 4.43 1.46
N ASP A 240 -35.97 4.10 0.20
CA ASP A 240 -35.35 2.83 -0.13
C ASP A 240 -33.86 2.93 0.16
N LEU A 241 -33.45 2.36 1.29
CA LEU A 241 -32.08 2.42 1.76
C LEU A 241 -31.23 1.50 0.90
N PHE A 242 -30.11 2.00 0.39
CA PHE A 242 -29.20 1.22 -0.45
C PHE A 242 -29.87 0.56 -1.67
N SER A 243 -31.01 1.09 -2.15
CA SER A 243 -31.75 0.55 -3.29
C SER A 243 -32.13 -0.94 -3.13
N THR A 244 -32.51 -1.35 -1.92
CA THR A 244 -32.93 -2.72 -1.59
C THR A 244 -34.31 -3.10 -2.16
N GLY A 245 -35.03 -2.16 -2.76
CA GLY A 245 -36.43 -2.33 -3.19
C GLY A 245 -37.44 -2.18 -2.04
N LYS A 246 -36.98 -1.90 -0.81
CA LYS A 246 -37.82 -1.79 0.39
C LYS A 246 -37.69 -0.41 1.00
N ARG A 247 -38.79 0.36 0.98
CA ARG A 247 -38.84 1.64 1.68
C ARG A 247 -38.98 1.43 3.18
N THR A 248 -38.03 1.98 3.94
CA THR A 248 -38.04 1.95 5.40
C THR A 248 -37.90 3.35 5.97
N LYS A 249 -38.33 3.54 7.21
CA LYS A 249 -38.18 4.81 7.93
C LYS A 249 -36.72 5.00 8.33
N GLY A 250 -36.18 6.22 8.13
CA GLY A 250 -34.87 6.60 8.66
C GLY A 250 -34.86 6.84 10.18
N GLY A 251 -33.74 7.34 10.68
CA GLY A 251 -33.59 7.85 12.06
C GLY A 251 -33.12 6.80 13.06
N ARG A 252 -33.09 5.53 12.67
CA ARG A 252 -32.58 4.44 13.50
C ARG A 252 -31.88 3.39 12.64
N ILE A 253 -30.69 3.01 13.08
CA ILE A 253 -29.90 1.91 12.52
C ILE A 253 -29.43 1.04 13.67
N VAL A 254 -29.53 -0.28 13.49
CA VAL A 254 -28.92 -1.27 14.39
C VAL A 254 -27.94 -2.09 13.57
N LEU A 255 -26.71 -2.19 14.07
CA LEU A 255 -25.66 -2.98 13.45
C LEU A 255 -25.35 -4.21 14.29
N LYS A 256 -25.00 -5.30 13.61
CA LYS A 256 -24.39 -6.49 14.18
C LYS A 256 -22.95 -6.59 13.68
N ALA A 257 -22.00 -6.51 14.60
CA ALA A 257 -20.58 -6.72 14.35
C ALA A 257 -20.16 -8.07 14.91
N LYS A 258 -19.52 -8.90 14.07
CA LYS A 258 -18.89 -10.14 14.48
C LYS A 258 -17.44 -10.10 14.03
N VAL A 259 -16.50 -10.25 14.96
CA VAL A 259 -15.06 -10.15 14.73
C VAL A 259 -14.37 -11.28 15.48
N ASP A 260 -13.47 -11.97 14.79
CA ASP A 260 -12.61 -13.04 15.30
C ASP A 260 -11.17 -12.74 14.89
N THR A 261 -10.31 -12.59 15.88
CA THR A 261 -8.93 -12.13 15.75
C THR A 261 -7.99 -13.03 16.53
N GLU A 262 -6.82 -13.25 15.96
CA GLU A 262 -5.71 -13.89 16.66
C GLU A 262 -4.72 -12.80 17.07
N ILE A 263 -4.51 -12.66 18.38
CA ILE A 263 -3.56 -11.71 18.96
C ILE A 263 -2.56 -12.47 19.82
N THR A 264 -1.29 -12.40 19.43
CA THR A 264 -0.20 -13.05 20.14
C THR A 264 0.48 -12.03 21.06
N PRO A 265 0.70 -12.35 22.36
CA PRO A 265 1.29 -11.40 23.31
C PRO A 265 2.65 -10.85 22.88
N ALA A 266 2.95 -9.63 23.33
CA ALA A 266 4.23 -8.97 23.08
C ALA A 266 5.42 -9.68 23.78
N PRO A 267 6.65 -9.58 23.23
CA PRO A 267 6.95 -8.99 21.93
C PRO A 267 6.52 -9.92 20.78
N GLY A 268 5.96 -9.31 19.74
CA GLY A 268 5.68 -9.99 18.49
C GLY A 268 6.96 -10.26 17.71
N ARG A 269 6.79 -10.78 16.50
CA ARG A 269 7.86 -10.98 15.52
C ARG A 269 7.52 -10.31 14.18
N THR A 270 8.57 -9.95 13.46
CA THR A 270 8.58 -9.49 12.06
C THR A 270 9.92 -9.90 11.44
N GLY A 271 10.38 -9.25 10.37
CA GLY A 271 11.72 -9.44 9.85
C GLY A 271 11.93 -8.78 8.50
N PHE A 272 12.77 -9.39 7.67
CA PHE A 272 12.87 -9.04 6.25
C PHE A 272 13.51 -10.19 5.47
N VAL A 273 13.31 -10.20 4.15
CA VAL A 273 14.00 -11.15 3.26
C VAL A 273 15.25 -10.51 2.68
N GLU A 274 16.32 -11.29 2.64
CA GLU A 274 17.59 -10.93 2.05
C GLU A 274 17.97 -11.90 0.94
N GLY A 275 18.64 -11.40 -0.10
CA GLY A 275 19.36 -12.20 -1.09
C GLY A 275 20.53 -11.45 -1.72
N TRP A 276 21.42 -12.19 -2.39
CA TRP A 276 22.69 -11.67 -2.87
C TRP A 276 23.01 -12.04 -4.31
N ILE A 277 23.60 -11.08 -5.03
CA ILE A 277 24.50 -11.35 -6.17
C ILE A 277 25.91 -10.97 -5.72
N ARG A 278 26.74 -11.98 -5.46
CA ARG A 278 28.14 -11.76 -5.08
C ARG A 278 28.93 -11.13 -6.22
N GLY A 279 29.67 -10.09 -5.89
CA GLY A 279 30.58 -9.39 -6.78
C GLY A 279 31.78 -10.27 -7.15
N SER A 280 32.59 -9.79 -8.08
CA SER A 280 33.78 -10.52 -8.54
C SER A 280 35.06 -10.20 -7.76
N SER A 281 35.16 -9.03 -7.12
CA SER A 281 36.44 -8.58 -6.53
C SER A 281 36.34 -7.62 -5.34
N VAL A 282 35.23 -6.90 -5.15
CA VAL A 282 35.07 -5.90 -4.08
C VAL A 282 33.94 -6.32 -3.15
N HIS A 283 34.29 -6.82 -1.96
CA HIS A 283 33.32 -7.40 -1.01
C HIS A 283 33.12 -6.55 0.25
N ASP A 284 33.92 -5.51 0.44
CA ASP A 284 33.78 -4.52 1.51
C ASP A 284 32.91 -3.32 1.10
N GLN A 285 32.35 -3.34 -0.12
CA GLN A 285 31.40 -2.35 -0.62
C GLN A 285 30.16 -3.04 -1.21
N GLN A 286 28.99 -2.67 -0.72
CA GLN A 286 27.70 -3.24 -1.08
C GLN A 286 26.81 -2.17 -1.70
N ILE A 287 26.12 -2.51 -2.80
CA ILE A 287 24.98 -1.73 -3.31
C ILE A 287 23.72 -2.49 -2.90
N ILE A 288 22.83 -1.80 -2.21
CA ILE A 288 21.60 -2.38 -1.68
C ILE A 288 20.45 -1.94 -2.55
N LEU A 289 19.58 -2.87 -2.89
CA LEU A 289 18.31 -2.61 -3.53
C LEU A 289 17.22 -2.97 -2.52
N THR A 290 16.41 -1.99 -2.12
CA THR A 290 15.39 -2.14 -1.08
C THR A 290 13.99 -1.92 -1.66
N ALA A 291 13.02 -2.61 -1.09
CA ALA A 291 11.58 -2.43 -1.25
C ALA A 291 10.93 -2.92 0.05
N HIS A 292 9.78 -2.39 0.44
CA HIS A 292 9.13 -2.85 1.66
C HIS A 292 8.00 -3.85 1.37
N LEU A 293 7.89 -4.83 2.26
CA LEU A 293 7.05 -6.01 2.14
C LEU A 293 5.82 -5.95 3.04
N GLN A 294 5.78 -5.07 4.06
CA GLN A 294 4.54 -4.84 4.79
C GLN A 294 3.59 -4.00 3.93
N GLU A 295 2.28 -4.27 3.97
CA GLU A 295 1.24 -3.44 3.32
C GLU A 295 -0.15 -4.09 3.40
N GLU A 296 -1.17 -3.36 2.95
CA GLU A 296 -2.51 -3.91 2.87
C GLU A 296 -2.74 -4.97 1.78
N GLN A 297 -3.84 -5.74 1.92
CA GLN A 297 -4.29 -6.62 0.85
C GLN A 297 -4.68 -5.75 -0.35
N GLY A 298 -4.34 -6.18 -1.56
CA GLY A 298 -4.63 -5.38 -2.77
C GLY A 298 -3.65 -4.23 -3.02
N SER A 299 -2.71 -3.93 -2.10
CA SER A 299 -1.69 -2.89 -2.31
C SER A 299 -0.70 -3.33 -3.40
N ALA A 300 -0.93 -2.80 -4.61
CA ALA A 300 -0.21 -3.18 -5.82
C ALA A 300 0.91 -2.20 -6.16
N ASN A 301 0.69 -0.91 -5.92
CA ASN A 301 1.71 0.12 -6.11
C ASN A 301 2.62 0.16 -4.88
N ASP A 302 2.03 0.53 -3.75
CA ASP A 302 2.66 0.48 -2.43
C ASP A 302 2.69 -0.98 -1.93
N ASP A 303 3.79 -1.42 -1.34
CA ASP A 303 4.94 -1.64 -2.22
C ASP A 303 5.02 -2.99 -2.95
N GLY A 304 3.88 -3.51 -3.41
CA GLY A 304 3.84 -4.68 -4.29
C GLY A 304 4.70 -4.47 -5.54
N SER A 305 4.71 -3.25 -6.08
CA SER A 305 5.44 -2.90 -7.30
C SER A 305 6.96 -2.92 -7.09
N GLY A 306 7.47 -2.33 -6.01
CA GLY A 306 8.89 -2.40 -5.66
C GLY A 306 9.35 -3.82 -5.38
N CYS A 307 8.56 -4.57 -4.62
CA CYS A 307 8.83 -5.98 -4.34
C CYS A 307 8.96 -6.81 -5.63
N GLY A 308 8.01 -6.64 -6.56
CA GLY A 308 8.02 -7.32 -7.86
C GLY A 308 9.15 -6.87 -8.77
N ASN A 309 9.47 -5.58 -8.76
CA ASN A 309 10.58 -5.03 -9.52
C ASN A 309 11.94 -5.58 -9.04
N LEU A 310 12.16 -5.68 -7.73
CA LEU A 310 13.38 -6.28 -7.18
C LEU A 310 13.58 -7.74 -7.63
N LEU A 311 12.50 -8.55 -7.63
CA LEU A 311 12.55 -9.93 -8.08
C LEU A 311 12.90 -10.02 -9.58
N GLU A 312 12.33 -9.13 -10.39
CA GLU A 312 12.59 -9.09 -11.82
C GLU A 312 14.01 -8.59 -12.17
N LEU A 313 14.52 -7.61 -11.42
CA LEU A 313 15.91 -7.16 -11.51
C LEU A 313 16.89 -8.29 -11.15
N ALA A 314 16.64 -8.98 -10.03
CA ALA A 314 17.45 -10.12 -9.60
C ALA A 314 17.53 -11.20 -10.68
N ARG A 315 16.37 -11.58 -11.23
CA ARG A 315 16.26 -12.57 -12.30
C ARG A 315 17.00 -12.14 -13.57
N THR A 316 16.78 -10.90 -13.99
CA THR A 316 17.40 -10.32 -15.18
C THR A 316 18.93 -10.33 -15.06
N PHE A 317 19.47 -9.82 -13.95
CA PHE A 317 20.91 -9.78 -13.74
C PHE A 317 21.53 -11.17 -13.71
N ASN A 318 20.97 -12.10 -12.93
CA ASN A 318 21.51 -13.45 -12.85
C ASN A 318 21.48 -14.17 -14.19
N LYS A 319 20.40 -14.04 -14.96
CA LYS A 319 20.30 -14.66 -16.29
C LYS A 319 21.36 -14.08 -17.24
N LEU A 320 21.44 -12.75 -17.37
CA LEU A 320 22.40 -12.11 -18.28
C LEU A 320 23.86 -12.39 -17.88
N ILE A 321 24.16 -12.48 -16.58
CA ILE A 321 25.48 -12.88 -16.08
C ILE A 321 25.76 -14.35 -16.42
N SER A 322 24.81 -15.25 -16.20
CA SER A 322 24.99 -16.68 -16.49
C SER A 322 25.17 -16.98 -17.98
N GLU A 323 24.54 -16.18 -18.85
CA GLU A 323 24.67 -16.27 -20.32
C GLU A 323 25.92 -15.56 -20.85
N GLY A 324 26.70 -14.90 -19.98
CA GLY A 324 27.90 -14.13 -20.36
C GLY A 324 27.60 -12.85 -21.15
N LYS A 325 26.34 -12.40 -21.18
CA LYS A 325 25.92 -11.14 -21.83
C LYS A 325 26.21 -9.92 -20.98
N MET A 326 26.16 -10.08 -19.65
CA MET A 326 26.52 -9.05 -18.68
C MET A 326 27.71 -9.54 -17.85
N ALA A 327 28.70 -8.67 -17.64
CA ALA A 327 29.79 -8.97 -16.72
C ALA A 327 29.27 -9.04 -15.27
N ARG A 328 29.78 -9.98 -14.48
CA ARG A 328 29.50 -10.01 -13.04
C ARG A 328 29.95 -8.67 -12.42
N PRO A 329 29.11 -8.00 -11.60
CA PRO A 329 29.49 -6.74 -10.99
C PRO A 329 30.74 -6.90 -10.13
N ALA A 330 31.58 -5.86 -10.06
CA ALA A 330 32.77 -5.90 -9.20
C ALA A 330 32.40 -5.97 -7.71
N ARG A 331 31.34 -5.25 -7.34
CA ARG A 331 30.80 -5.13 -5.97
C ARG A 331 29.67 -6.10 -5.71
N ASP A 332 29.43 -6.40 -4.44
CA ASP A 332 28.26 -7.16 -4.01
C ASP A 332 26.98 -6.34 -4.23
N LEU A 333 25.95 -6.99 -4.80
CA LEU A 333 24.58 -6.49 -4.82
C LEU A 333 23.76 -7.25 -3.78
N ARG A 334 23.02 -6.52 -2.95
CA ARG A 334 22.22 -7.06 -1.85
C ARG A 334 20.77 -6.62 -2.02
N PHE A 335 19.84 -7.57 -1.96
CA PHE A 335 18.41 -7.34 -2.21
C PHE A 335 17.65 -7.54 -0.92
N TRP A 336 16.91 -6.52 -0.50
CA TRP A 336 16.18 -6.48 0.77
C TRP A 336 14.69 -6.20 0.52
N TRP A 337 13.85 -7.08 1.05
CA TRP A 337 12.39 -6.89 1.14
C TRP A 337 12.01 -6.71 2.61
N THR A 338 11.86 -5.47 3.05
CA THR A 338 11.88 -5.06 4.46
C THR A 338 10.51 -4.95 5.10
N ASP A 339 10.43 -4.93 6.43
CA ASP A 339 9.30 -4.29 7.11
C ASP A 339 9.62 -2.80 7.14
N GLU A 340 8.78 -1.97 6.49
CA GLU A 340 9.09 -0.57 6.18
C GLU A 340 9.63 0.15 7.39
N ILE A 341 10.80 0.76 7.22
CA ILE A 341 11.53 1.57 8.19
C ILE A 341 12.05 0.76 9.39
N TYR A 342 11.25 -0.15 9.95
CA TYR A 342 11.56 -0.90 11.15
C TYR A 342 12.78 -1.81 10.95
N SER A 343 12.78 -2.61 9.88
CA SER A 343 13.74 -3.69 9.73
C SER A 343 15.15 -3.20 9.51
N GLU A 344 15.33 -2.11 8.78
CA GLU A 344 16.63 -1.49 8.53
C GLU A 344 17.20 -0.92 9.82
N TYR A 345 16.43 -0.12 10.55
CA TYR A 345 16.88 0.45 11.82
C TYR A 345 17.19 -0.64 12.85
N ARG A 346 16.35 -1.67 12.92
CA ARG A 346 16.59 -2.81 13.81
C ARG A 346 17.87 -3.55 13.43
N TYR A 347 18.07 -3.82 12.14
CA TYR A 347 19.26 -4.49 11.65
C TYR A 347 20.54 -3.69 11.93
N PHE A 348 20.51 -2.35 11.80
CA PHE A 348 21.66 -1.50 12.12
C PHE A 348 21.99 -1.47 13.62
N GLN A 349 20.99 -1.57 14.48
CA GLN A 349 21.21 -1.69 15.92
C GLN A 349 21.87 -3.04 16.28
N ASP A 350 21.41 -4.13 15.66
CA ASP A 350 21.96 -5.47 15.89
C ASP A 350 23.34 -5.65 15.21
N HIS A 351 23.64 -4.89 14.16
CA HIS A 351 24.86 -4.98 13.35
C HIS A 351 25.50 -3.61 13.07
N PRO A 352 26.05 -2.91 14.08
CA PRO A 352 26.49 -1.52 13.96
C PRO A 352 27.66 -1.29 12.99
N ASP A 353 28.43 -2.34 12.67
CA ASP A 353 29.54 -2.25 11.71
C ASP A 353 29.10 -2.48 10.26
N GLU A 354 27.92 -3.08 10.03
CA GLU A 354 27.48 -3.46 8.69
C GLU A 354 27.22 -2.26 7.77
N PRO A 355 26.60 -1.14 8.23
CA PRO A 355 26.42 0.06 7.41
C PRO A 355 27.72 0.65 6.86
N LYS A 356 28.87 0.39 7.49
CA LYS A 356 30.17 0.88 6.99
C LYS A 356 30.55 0.29 5.63
N LYS A 357 29.93 -0.82 5.23
CA LYS A 357 30.13 -1.47 3.94
C LYS A 357 29.14 -0.96 2.88
N PHE A 358 28.15 -0.16 3.26
CA PHE A 358 27.08 0.25 2.36
C PHE A 358 27.55 1.45 1.55
N LEU A 359 27.70 1.25 0.24
CA LEU A 359 28.12 2.32 -0.66
C LEU A 359 26.93 3.17 -1.11
N ALA A 360 25.82 2.52 -1.44
CA ALA A 360 24.60 3.16 -1.90
C ALA A 360 23.39 2.26 -1.64
N ASN A 361 22.23 2.89 -1.43
CA ASN A 361 20.93 2.24 -1.49
C ASN A 361 20.15 2.75 -2.70
N VAL A 362 19.51 1.83 -3.43
CA VAL A 362 18.57 2.15 -4.51
C VAL A 362 17.20 1.64 -4.08
N HIS A 363 16.40 2.55 -3.50
CA HIS A 363 15.06 2.24 -3.02
C HIS A 363 14.08 2.12 -4.19
N GLN A 364 13.25 1.08 -4.20
CA GLN A 364 12.29 0.74 -5.26
C GLN A 364 10.83 0.89 -4.82
N ASP A 365 10.58 1.66 -3.78
CA ASP A 365 9.25 1.94 -3.28
C ASP A 365 8.35 2.59 -4.34
N MET A 366 7.11 2.10 -4.46
CA MET A 366 6.05 2.63 -5.34
C MET A 366 6.49 2.81 -6.81
N THR A 367 7.32 1.90 -7.33
CA THR A 367 7.80 1.95 -8.73
C THR A 367 6.71 1.82 -9.79
N GLY A 368 5.50 1.41 -9.40
CA GLY A 368 4.31 1.35 -10.25
C GLY A 368 3.53 2.67 -10.37
N ALA A 369 3.92 3.71 -9.64
CA ALA A 369 3.18 4.98 -9.59
C ALA A 369 3.21 5.71 -10.92
N ASP A 370 2.07 6.28 -11.33
CA ASP A 370 2.01 7.14 -12.51
C ASP A 370 2.65 8.50 -12.21
N GLN A 371 3.92 8.62 -12.61
CA GLN A 371 4.73 9.83 -12.43
C GLN A 371 4.15 11.05 -13.15
N ALA A 372 3.27 10.88 -14.14
CA ALA A 372 2.63 11.99 -14.85
C ALA A 372 1.43 12.58 -14.10
N LEU A 373 0.81 11.82 -13.19
CA LEU A 373 -0.36 12.25 -12.42
C LEU A 373 -0.01 13.05 -11.16
N GLY A 374 1.27 13.14 -10.81
CA GLY A 374 1.79 14.11 -9.85
C GLY A 374 1.05 14.12 -8.52
N SER A 375 0.84 12.97 -7.89
CA SER A 375 0.72 12.78 -6.43
C SER A 375 0.44 11.32 -6.11
N ARG A 376 1.35 10.76 -5.30
CA ARG A 376 1.46 9.36 -4.82
C ARG A 376 1.92 8.36 -5.86
#